data_AF-A0A250IRI6-F1
#
_entry.id   AF-A0A250IRI6-F1
#
_cell.length_a   1.000
_cell.length_b   1.000
_cell.length_c   1.000
_cell.angle_alpha   90.00
_cell.angle_beta   90.00
_cell.angle_gamma   90.00
#
_symmetry.space_group_name_H-M   'P 1'
#
loop_
_entity.id
_entity.type
_entity.pdbx_description
1 polymer ?
#
loop_
_entity_poly.entity_id
_entity_poly.type
_entity_poly.pdbx_seq_one_letter_code
_entity_poly.pdbx_strand_id
1 'polypeptide(L)'
;MGSDSTEKAAQQGALAAQLAFRNAVLHVSGSTRRLSSEFSRLKASEQGIGDENGTFVRYVDYGAQQPRWIDAQLAAATRLANAASEVEDPDMQLALLRLAGPRMEAAMMGSLLLAVWLDLLNLTDSVLTQHTYSMERMFADMLRWQEMLEPAMTAFSSLEPGQVEAATQDVPALVGHLTGELAATLETMRKGAENVTKMLVLKDTIEALTMLPALKFSLPSVPPSAPALLGIGLSVGGNGVMMGTRLVVSAEWVEMMRQLVRAGVLSLPVVSAAVRIQAGQVMLAQAHHELPRGVREALGDGPEVRGMRMTGRAGAGMAEPPRHHVLPQEFREWFEKRGFTGEMDIDQFCVEMEQAHHEAIHGGGNWHLGRTWPDEWNQMIMSVLRQAEAKAGRMLTPNATLKLVEREMRRYKIPMNFVPGRRQ
;
A
#
# COMPACT_ATOMS: atom_id res chain seq x y z
N MET A 1 20.29 -25.96 23.08
CA MET A 1 20.70 -24.54 22.96
C MET A 1 20.17 -23.84 21.69
N GLY A 2 19.20 -24.40 20.94
CA GLY A 2 18.75 -23.84 19.65
C GLY A 2 17.34 -23.22 19.58
N SER A 3 16.48 -23.41 20.59
CA SER A 3 15.09 -22.91 20.55
C SER A 3 14.95 -21.45 21.02
N ASP A 4 15.72 -21.06 22.04
CA ASP A 4 15.69 -19.71 22.63
C ASP A 4 16.27 -18.64 21.69
N SER A 5 17.22 -19.02 20.82
CA SER A 5 17.77 -18.11 19.80
C SER A 5 16.83 -17.88 18.63
N THR A 6 16.10 -18.92 18.18
CA THR A 6 15.10 -18.80 17.11
C THR A 6 13.88 -18.01 17.55
N GLU A 7 13.44 -18.20 18.79
CA GLU A 7 12.29 -17.49 19.36
C GLU A 7 12.60 -16.00 19.55
N LYS A 8 13.80 -15.66 20.07
CA LYS A 8 14.28 -14.27 20.14
C LYS A 8 14.40 -13.62 18.77
N ALA A 9 14.87 -14.34 17.76
CA ALA A 9 14.97 -13.83 16.39
C ALA A 9 13.58 -13.55 15.79
N ALA A 10 12.60 -14.43 16.03
CA ALA A 10 11.22 -14.24 15.59
C ALA A 10 10.56 -13.02 16.26
N GLN A 11 10.74 -12.85 17.57
CA GLN A 11 10.27 -11.68 18.32
C GLN A 11 10.89 -10.38 17.81
N GLN A 12 12.21 -10.37 17.55
CA GLN A 12 12.89 -9.22 16.97
C GLN A 12 12.39 -8.89 15.57
N GLY A 13 12.12 -9.90 14.74
CA GLY A 13 11.55 -9.73 13.40
C GLY A 13 10.15 -9.14 13.44
N ALA A 14 9.27 -9.65 14.30
CA ALA A 14 7.91 -9.13 14.48
C ALA A 14 7.91 -7.68 14.99
N LEU A 15 8.78 -7.35 15.96
CA LEU A 15 8.95 -5.98 16.45
C LEU A 15 9.48 -5.04 15.36
N ALA A 16 10.47 -5.47 14.57
CA ALA A 16 10.99 -4.69 13.46
C ALA A 16 9.91 -4.40 12.41
N ALA A 17 9.09 -5.41 12.06
CA ALA A 17 7.96 -5.25 11.16
C ALA A 17 6.91 -4.27 11.71
N GLN A 18 6.59 -4.36 13.01
CA GLN A 18 5.66 -3.44 13.69
C GLN A 18 6.15 -1.99 13.64
N LEU A 19 7.43 -1.75 13.92
CA LEU A 19 8.03 -0.41 13.89
C LEU A 19 8.06 0.13 12.45
N ALA A 20 8.49 -0.69 11.49
CA ALA A 20 8.49 -0.33 10.08
C ALA A 20 7.07 0.02 9.60
N PHE A 21 6.06 -0.74 10.02
CA PHE A 21 4.67 -0.49 9.66
C PHE A 21 4.16 0.84 10.19
N ARG A 22 4.40 1.12 11.48
CA ARG A 22 4.01 2.40 12.09
C ARG A 22 4.68 3.59 11.40
N ASN A 23 5.97 3.46 11.06
CA ASN A 23 6.68 4.48 10.32
C ASN A 23 6.09 4.69 8.92
N ALA A 24 5.71 3.61 8.23
CA ALA A 24 5.07 3.69 6.92
C ALA A 24 3.70 4.40 7.01
N VAL A 25 2.88 4.10 8.04
CA VAL A 25 1.61 4.82 8.28
C VAL A 25 1.88 6.32 8.42
N LEU A 26 2.81 6.70 9.30
CA LEU A 26 3.14 8.11 9.53
C LEU A 26 3.63 8.81 8.26
N HIS A 27 4.43 8.09 7.46
CA HIS A 27 4.95 8.60 6.20
C HIS A 27 3.83 8.88 5.19
N VAL A 28 2.93 7.91 4.96
CA VAL A 28 1.81 8.08 4.02
C VAL A 28 0.81 9.11 4.55
N SER A 29 0.42 9.07 5.82
CA SER A 29 -0.47 10.07 6.44
C SER A 29 0.12 11.48 6.36
N GLY A 30 1.42 11.65 6.63
CA GLY A 30 2.09 12.93 6.53
C GLY A 30 2.06 13.50 5.12
N SER A 31 2.23 12.64 4.11
CA SER A 31 2.16 13.01 2.70
C SER A 31 0.73 13.36 2.28
N THR A 32 -0.25 12.53 2.63
CA THR A 32 -1.67 12.77 2.35
C THR A 32 -2.17 14.08 2.95
N ARG A 33 -1.81 14.40 4.21
CA ARG A 33 -2.15 15.70 4.82
C ARG A 33 -1.57 16.87 4.05
N ARG A 34 -0.32 16.75 3.58
CA ARG A 34 0.34 17.79 2.78
C ARG A 34 -0.41 18.00 1.46
N LEU A 35 -0.83 16.93 0.79
CA LEU A 35 -1.65 16.99 -0.42
C LEU A 35 -3.00 17.70 -0.15
N SER A 36 -3.70 17.34 0.94
CA SER A 36 -4.94 18.00 1.33
C SER A 36 -4.78 19.50 1.53
N SER A 37 -3.69 19.93 2.18
CA SER A 37 -3.37 21.36 2.35
C SER A 37 -3.14 22.06 1.01
N GLU A 38 -2.45 21.43 0.06
CA GLU A 38 -2.22 21.99 -1.27
C GLU A 38 -3.51 22.09 -2.10
N PHE A 39 -4.40 21.10 -2.06
CA PHE A 39 -5.71 21.21 -2.70
C PHE A 39 -6.55 22.35 -2.10
N SER A 40 -6.48 22.51 -0.78
CA SER A 40 -7.17 23.61 -0.09
C SER A 40 -6.61 24.97 -0.51
N ARG A 41 -5.29 25.07 -0.65
CA ARG A 41 -4.60 26.27 -1.18
C ARG A 41 -5.04 26.58 -2.61
N LEU A 42 -5.01 25.60 -3.52
CA LEU A 42 -5.41 25.79 -4.92
C LEU A 42 -6.87 26.20 -5.04
N LYS A 43 -7.76 25.60 -4.24
CA LYS A 43 -9.18 25.96 -4.22
C LYS A 43 -9.45 27.38 -3.71
N ALA A 44 -8.60 27.88 -2.81
CA ALA A 44 -8.73 29.21 -2.23
C ALA A 44 -8.00 30.30 -3.02
N SER A 45 -7.31 29.94 -4.11
CA SER A 45 -6.64 30.92 -4.98
C SER A 45 -7.64 31.84 -5.65
N GLU A 46 -7.38 33.14 -5.72
CA GLU A 46 -8.21 34.11 -6.46
C GLU A 46 -7.79 34.23 -7.94
N GLN A 47 -6.75 33.49 -8.34
CA GLN A 47 -6.21 33.47 -9.70
C GLN A 47 -5.97 32.02 -10.15
N GLY A 48 -5.75 31.82 -11.45
CA GLY A 48 -5.46 30.51 -12.01
C GLY A 48 -6.68 29.59 -11.95
N ILE A 49 -6.55 28.45 -11.28
CA ILE A 49 -7.65 27.47 -11.18
C ILE A 49 -8.83 27.99 -10.36
N GLY A 50 -8.57 28.81 -9.34
CA GLY A 50 -9.58 29.35 -8.44
C GLY A 50 -10.23 30.66 -8.90
N ASP A 51 -10.02 31.06 -10.16
CA ASP A 51 -10.59 32.28 -10.72
C ASP A 51 -12.12 32.35 -10.65
N GLU A 52 -12.67 33.55 -10.87
CA GLU A 52 -14.11 33.83 -10.76
C GLU A 52 -15.00 32.98 -11.69
N ASN A 53 -14.45 32.42 -12.78
CA ASN A 53 -15.22 31.56 -13.70
C ASN A 53 -15.32 30.13 -13.18
N GLY A 54 -14.51 29.72 -12.21
CA GLY A 54 -14.60 28.46 -11.47
C GLY A 54 -14.51 27.19 -12.32
N THR A 55 -14.17 27.30 -13.61
CA THR A 55 -14.30 26.22 -14.59
C THR A 55 -13.38 25.04 -14.27
N PHE A 56 -12.20 25.33 -13.71
CA PHE A 56 -11.21 24.32 -13.36
C PHE A 56 -11.30 23.83 -11.90
N VAL A 57 -12.09 24.49 -11.04
CA VAL A 57 -12.25 24.12 -9.61
C VAL A 57 -12.73 22.68 -9.45
N ARG A 58 -13.54 22.18 -10.39
CA ARG A 58 -14.02 20.78 -10.40
C ARG A 58 -12.89 19.75 -10.34
N TYR A 59 -11.74 20.06 -10.94
CA TYR A 59 -10.57 19.17 -10.97
C TYR A 59 -9.83 19.16 -9.63
N VAL A 60 -9.83 20.29 -8.92
CA VAL A 60 -9.35 20.36 -7.53
C VAL A 60 -10.32 19.63 -6.60
N ASP A 61 -11.63 19.78 -6.80
CA ASP A 61 -12.64 19.07 -6.00
C ASP A 61 -12.52 17.55 -6.13
N TYR A 62 -12.25 17.03 -7.34
CA TYR A 62 -11.94 15.62 -7.55
C TYR A 62 -10.75 15.17 -6.68
N GLY A 63 -9.64 15.93 -6.73
CA GLY A 63 -8.44 15.62 -5.94
C GLY A 63 -8.68 15.74 -4.43
N ALA A 64 -9.40 16.77 -3.98
CA ALA A 64 -9.69 17.02 -2.57
C ALA A 64 -10.60 15.96 -1.92
N GLN A 65 -11.32 15.16 -2.72
CA GLN A 65 -12.15 14.06 -2.22
C GLN A 65 -11.34 12.79 -1.93
N GLN A 66 -10.23 12.57 -2.63
CA GLN A 66 -9.44 11.33 -2.53
C GLN A 66 -8.81 11.08 -1.15
N PRO A 67 -8.27 12.08 -0.42
CA PRO A 67 -7.69 11.88 0.90
C PRO A 67 -8.61 11.16 1.89
N ARG A 68 -9.94 11.32 1.77
CA ARG A 68 -10.91 10.73 2.69
C ARG A 68 -10.83 9.20 2.74
N TRP A 69 -10.77 8.55 1.57
CA TRP A 69 -10.70 7.10 1.54
C TRP A 69 -9.29 6.61 1.93
N ILE A 70 -8.23 7.34 1.55
CA ILE A 70 -6.84 7.03 1.95
C ILE A 70 -6.71 7.05 3.47
N ASP A 71 -7.19 8.12 4.12
CA ASP A 71 -7.15 8.26 5.59
C ASP A 71 -7.99 7.17 6.29
N ALA A 72 -9.14 6.79 5.70
CA ALA A 72 -9.94 5.69 6.21
C ALA A 72 -9.17 4.35 6.16
N GLN A 73 -8.43 4.09 5.08
CA GLN A 73 -7.61 2.87 4.97
C GLN A 73 -6.41 2.89 5.91
N LEU A 74 -5.74 4.03 6.08
CA LEU A 74 -4.66 4.16 7.05
C LEU A 74 -5.15 3.98 8.49
N ALA A 75 -6.35 4.49 8.82
CA ALA A 75 -6.96 4.29 10.13
C ALA A 75 -7.33 2.82 10.38
N ALA A 76 -7.90 2.15 9.38
CA ALA A 76 -8.21 0.72 9.41
C ALA A 76 -6.94 -0.14 9.58
N ALA A 77 -5.90 0.15 8.80
CA ALA A 77 -4.61 -0.51 8.89
C ALA A 77 -3.94 -0.28 10.26
N THR A 78 -4.08 0.91 10.84
CA THR A 78 -3.59 1.24 12.19
C THR A 78 -4.32 0.44 13.28
N ARG A 79 -5.63 0.23 13.16
CA ARG A 79 -6.39 -0.61 14.11
C ARG A 79 -5.86 -2.04 14.13
N LEU A 80 -5.64 -2.63 12.95
CA LEU A 80 -5.05 -3.96 12.82
C LEU A 80 -3.64 -4.04 13.40
N ALA A 81 -2.80 -3.03 13.12
CA ALA A 81 -1.45 -2.97 13.68
C ALA A 81 -1.44 -2.77 15.21
N ASN A 82 -2.42 -2.08 15.78
CA ASN A 82 -2.57 -1.98 17.23
C ASN A 82 -2.98 -3.32 17.84
N ALA A 83 -3.94 -4.02 17.24
CA ALA A 83 -4.30 -5.38 17.64
C ALA A 83 -3.09 -6.33 17.56
N ALA A 84 -2.28 -6.21 16.49
CA ALA A 84 -1.04 -6.97 16.35
C ALA A 84 -0.06 -6.74 17.52
N SER A 85 0.09 -5.50 17.97
CA SER A 85 0.99 -5.17 19.10
C SER A 85 0.50 -5.64 20.47
N GLU A 86 -0.75 -6.07 20.57
CA GLU A 86 -1.35 -6.57 21.81
C GLU A 86 -1.31 -8.10 21.91
N VAL A 87 -0.81 -8.79 20.88
CA VAL A 87 -0.58 -10.23 20.88
C VAL A 87 0.89 -10.53 21.24
N GLU A 88 1.10 -11.53 22.09
CA GLU A 88 2.44 -11.91 22.57
C GLU A 88 3.24 -12.75 21.55
N ASP A 89 2.54 -13.52 20.72
CA ASP A 89 3.15 -14.45 19.79
C ASP A 89 3.60 -13.76 18.49
N PRO A 90 4.87 -13.92 18.10
CA PRO A 90 5.42 -13.22 16.93
C PRO A 90 4.77 -13.65 15.61
N ASP A 91 4.33 -14.91 15.46
CA ASP A 91 3.70 -15.37 14.23
C ASP A 91 2.29 -14.80 14.08
N MET A 92 1.50 -14.80 15.16
CA MET A 92 0.18 -14.15 15.18
C MET A 92 0.28 -12.64 15.01
N GLN A 93 1.27 -11.98 15.63
CA GLN A 93 1.53 -10.56 15.42
C GLN A 93 1.81 -10.25 13.94
N LEU A 94 2.69 -11.03 13.29
CA LEU A 94 2.97 -10.88 11.86
C LEU A 94 1.74 -11.17 11.01
N ALA A 95 0.93 -12.18 11.35
CA ALA A 95 -0.29 -12.51 10.63
C ALA A 95 -1.29 -11.35 10.64
N LEU A 96 -1.48 -10.68 11.78
CA LEU A 96 -2.32 -9.49 11.89
C LEU A 96 -1.76 -8.29 11.12
N LEU A 97 -0.43 -8.09 11.14
CA LEU A 97 0.21 -7.06 10.31
C LEU A 97 0.01 -7.31 8.81
N ARG A 98 0.05 -8.58 8.37
CA ARG A 98 -0.22 -8.94 6.96
C ARG A 98 -1.64 -8.62 6.54
N LEU A 99 -2.63 -8.79 7.42
CA LEU A 99 -4.02 -8.37 7.15
C LEU A 99 -4.14 -6.84 6.96
N ALA A 100 -3.25 -6.06 7.57
CA ALA A 100 -3.17 -4.61 7.39
C ALA A 100 -2.47 -4.19 6.08
N GLY A 101 -1.69 -5.09 5.48
CA GLY A 101 -0.87 -4.87 4.30
C GLY A 101 -1.62 -4.29 3.09
N PRO A 102 -2.67 -4.95 2.57
CA PRO A 102 -3.39 -4.47 1.38
C PRO A 102 -3.95 -3.05 1.52
N ARG A 103 -4.39 -2.67 2.73
CA ARG A 103 -4.88 -1.32 3.03
C ARG A 103 -3.77 -0.29 2.99
N MET A 104 -2.60 -0.63 3.54
CA MET A 104 -1.40 0.20 3.46
C MET A 104 -0.94 0.38 2.01
N GLU A 105 -0.90 -0.72 1.23
CA GLU A 105 -0.52 -0.68 -0.18
C GLU A 105 -1.43 0.23 -0.99
N ALA A 106 -2.75 0.06 -0.87
CA ALA A 106 -3.73 0.90 -1.56
C ALA A 106 -3.59 2.37 -1.15
N ALA A 107 -3.46 2.66 0.15
CA ALA A 107 -3.28 4.02 0.64
C ALA A 107 -1.99 4.68 0.12
N MET A 108 -0.88 3.93 0.10
CA MET A 108 0.40 4.41 -0.42
C MET A 108 0.33 4.70 -1.92
N MET A 109 -0.20 3.76 -2.71
CA MET A 109 -0.32 3.93 -4.17
C MET A 109 -1.31 5.04 -4.53
N GLY A 110 -2.43 5.12 -3.82
CA GLY A 110 -3.39 6.21 -3.96
C GLY A 110 -2.78 7.58 -3.66
N SER A 111 -1.99 7.68 -2.59
CA SER A 111 -1.29 8.93 -2.22
C SER A 111 -0.23 9.34 -3.26
N LEU A 112 0.50 8.37 -3.84
CA LEU A 112 1.44 8.63 -4.93
C LEU A 112 0.73 9.12 -6.21
N LEU A 113 -0.36 8.48 -6.62
CA LEU A 113 -1.17 8.94 -7.75
C LEU A 113 -1.75 10.34 -7.52
N LEU A 114 -2.22 10.60 -6.30
CA LEU A 114 -2.78 11.90 -5.94
C LEU A 114 -1.71 13.00 -5.96
N ALA A 115 -0.45 12.68 -5.64
CA ALA A 115 0.66 13.60 -5.80
C ALA A 115 0.90 13.95 -7.28
N VAL A 116 0.82 12.97 -8.19
CA VAL A 116 0.91 13.22 -9.65
C VAL A 116 -0.26 14.07 -10.14
N TRP A 117 -1.47 13.83 -9.63
CA TRP A 117 -2.62 14.69 -9.94
C TRP A 117 -2.40 16.15 -9.51
N LEU A 118 -1.86 16.34 -8.30
CA LEU A 118 -1.53 17.68 -7.81
C LEU A 118 -0.47 18.37 -8.68
N ASP A 119 0.49 17.64 -9.23
CA ASP A 119 1.49 18.18 -10.16
C ASP A 119 0.83 18.72 -11.45
N LEU A 120 -0.12 17.99 -12.01
CA LEU A 120 -0.90 18.42 -13.18
C LEU A 120 -1.77 19.66 -12.88
N LEU A 121 -2.33 19.73 -11.67
CA LEU A 121 -3.09 20.89 -11.21
C LEU A 121 -2.20 22.11 -11.03
N ASN A 122 -1.01 21.99 -10.43
CA ASN A 122 -0.09 23.11 -10.30
C ASN A 122 0.41 23.63 -11.68
N LEU A 123 0.61 22.73 -12.64
CA LEU A 123 0.88 23.12 -14.03
C LEU A 123 -0.29 23.93 -14.61
N THR A 124 -1.51 23.41 -14.45
CA THR A 124 -2.74 24.06 -14.95
C THR A 124 -2.92 25.44 -14.33
N ASP A 125 -2.75 25.56 -13.02
CA ASP A 125 -2.80 26.83 -12.28
C ASP A 125 -1.80 27.86 -12.83
N SER A 126 -0.57 27.41 -13.11
CA SER A 126 0.47 28.25 -13.70
C SER A 126 0.12 28.67 -15.13
N VAL A 127 -0.42 27.76 -15.95
CA VAL A 127 -0.84 28.02 -17.32
C VAL A 127 -1.95 29.08 -17.37
N LEU A 128 -2.97 28.92 -16.52
CA LEU A 128 -4.11 29.82 -16.46
C LEU A 128 -3.68 31.22 -16.01
N THR A 129 -2.78 31.29 -15.03
CA THR A 129 -2.23 32.56 -14.53
C THR A 129 -1.42 33.31 -15.59
N GLN A 130 -0.72 32.60 -16.48
CA GLN A 130 0.20 33.22 -17.46
C GLN A 130 -0.37 33.40 -18.87
N HIS A 131 -1.53 32.80 -19.16
CA HIS A 131 -2.16 32.80 -20.49
C HIS A 131 -1.23 32.34 -21.63
N THR A 132 -0.37 31.35 -21.36
CA THR A 132 0.64 30.82 -22.30
C THR A 132 0.15 29.59 -23.09
N TYR A 133 -1.08 29.15 -22.85
CA TYR A 133 -1.70 27.99 -23.48
C TYR A 133 -3.20 28.25 -23.72
N SER A 134 -3.80 27.57 -24.71
CA SER A 134 -5.23 27.69 -24.97
C SER A 134 -6.05 27.15 -23.80
N MET A 135 -7.02 27.94 -23.29
CA MET A 135 -7.91 27.51 -22.21
C MET A 135 -8.75 26.30 -22.59
N GLU A 136 -9.31 26.27 -23.81
CA GLU A 136 -10.10 25.14 -24.31
C GLU A 136 -9.26 23.86 -24.36
N ARG A 137 -8.01 23.98 -24.83
CA ARG A 137 -7.09 22.86 -24.89
C ARG A 137 -6.70 22.36 -23.50
N MET A 138 -6.40 23.28 -22.57
CA MET A 138 -6.09 22.92 -21.18
C MET A 138 -7.28 22.22 -20.52
N PHE A 139 -8.50 22.68 -20.76
CA PHE A 139 -9.70 22.04 -20.24
C PHE A 139 -9.88 20.61 -20.78
N ALA A 140 -9.65 20.40 -22.08
CA ALA A 140 -9.70 19.08 -22.69
C ALA A 140 -8.58 18.15 -22.18
N ASP A 141 -7.38 18.68 -21.98
CA ASP A 141 -6.24 17.95 -21.42
C ASP A 141 -6.52 17.51 -19.97
N MET A 142 -7.05 18.41 -19.13
CA MET A 142 -7.44 18.09 -17.75
C MET A 142 -8.53 17.03 -17.66
N LEU A 143 -9.53 17.08 -18.54
CA LEU A 143 -10.57 16.05 -18.60
C LEU A 143 -9.96 14.68 -18.94
N ARG A 144 -9.14 14.63 -20.00
CA ARG A 144 -8.47 13.40 -20.43
C ARG A 144 -7.58 12.82 -19.33
N TRP A 145 -6.79 13.66 -18.65
CA TRP A 145 -5.91 13.19 -17.58
C TRP A 145 -6.69 12.66 -16.37
N GLN A 146 -7.82 13.28 -16.01
CA GLN A 146 -8.69 12.75 -14.96
C GLN A 146 -9.27 11.39 -15.35
N GLU A 147 -9.80 11.24 -16.56
CA GLU A 147 -10.35 9.97 -17.07
C GLU A 147 -9.33 8.83 -17.06
N MET A 148 -8.04 9.14 -17.26
CA MET A 148 -6.96 8.16 -17.16
C MET A 148 -6.64 7.74 -15.73
N LEU A 149 -6.80 8.64 -14.75
CA LEU A 149 -6.42 8.40 -13.35
C LEU A 149 -7.54 7.72 -12.55
N GLU A 150 -8.80 8.01 -12.88
CA GLU A 150 -9.98 7.50 -12.19
C GLU A 150 -10.00 5.97 -12.01
N PRO A 151 -9.74 5.13 -13.04
CA PRO A 151 -9.80 3.68 -12.88
C PRO A 151 -8.87 3.14 -11.80
N ALA A 152 -7.61 3.62 -11.76
CA ALA A 152 -6.64 3.20 -10.76
C ALA A 152 -7.04 3.67 -9.36
N MET A 153 -7.54 4.91 -9.25
CA MET A 153 -8.00 5.48 -7.98
C MET A 153 -9.23 4.72 -7.43
N THR A 154 -10.19 4.37 -8.29
CA THR A 154 -11.33 3.52 -7.94
C THR A 154 -10.89 2.14 -7.48
N ALA A 155 -9.98 1.49 -8.24
CA ALA A 155 -9.45 0.17 -7.89
C ALA A 155 -8.81 0.16 -6.50
N PHE A 156 -7.96 1.15 -6.17
CA PHE A 156 -7.36 1.26 -4.83
C PHE A 156 -8.39 1.52 -3.73
N SER A 157 -9.37 2.39 -3.99
CA SER A 157 -10.42 2.69 -3.01
C SER A 157 -11.31 1.48 -2.69
N SER A 158 -11.46 0.54 -3.64
CA SER A 158 -12.31 -0.65 -3.49
C SER A 158 -11.73 -1.70 -2.55
N LEU A 159 -10.38 -1.76 -2.44
CA LEU A 159 -9.63 -2.85 -1.82
C LEU A 159 -9.88 -4.26 -2.39
N GLU A 160 -10.55 -4.37 -3.55
CA GLU A 160 -10.75 -5.67 -4.19
C GLU A 160 -9.40 -6.23 -4.65
N PRO A 161 -8.94 -7.39 -4.13
CA PRO A 161 -7.56 -7.85 -4.31
C PRO A 161 -7.11 -7.90 -5.78
N GLY A 162 -7.97 -8.42 -6.66
CA GLY A 162 -7.67 -8.50 -8.10
C GLY A 162 -7.59 -7.14 -8.78
N GLN A 163 -8.41 -6.16 -8.35
CA GLN A 163 -8.36 -4.80 -8.92
C GLN A 163 -7.15 -4.04 -8.41
N VAL A 164 -6.84 -4.15 -7.12
CA VAL A 164 -5.65 -3.52 -6.51
C VAL A 164 -4.37 -4.06 -7.12
N GLU A 165 -4.27 -5.38 -7.32
CA GLU A 165 -3.10 -5.99 -7.93
C GLU A 165 -2.91 -5.54 -9.39
N ALA A 166 -3.98 -5.58 -10.20
CA ALA A 166 -3.93 -5.11 -11.58
C ALA A 166 -3.54 -3.63 -11.66
N ALA A 167 -4.21 -2.77 -10.90
CA ALA A 167 -3.90 -1.34 -10.85
C ALA A 167 -2.45 -1.09 -10.42
N THR A 168 -1.94 -1.81 -9.41
CA THR A 168 -0.54 -1.71 -8.98
C THR A 168 0.45 -1.96 -10.11
N GLN A 169 0.17 -2.93 -10.98
CA GLN A 169 1.05 -3.27 -12.09
C GLN A 169 1.06 -2.17 -13.16
N ASP A 170 -0.09 -1.54 -13.40
CA ASP A 170 -0.29 -0.55 -14.46
C ASP A 170 0.11 0.87 -14.05
N VAL A 171 0.02 1.22 -12.77
CA VAL A 171 0.28 2.59 -12.25
C VAL A 171 1.63 3.15 -12.69
N PRO A 172 2.76 2.43 -12.65
CA PRO A 172 4.02 2.98 -13.14
C PRO A 172 3.96 3.46 -14.59
N ALA A 173 3.30 2.71 -15.47
CA ALA A 173 3.14 3.09 -16.87
C ALA A 173 2.18 4.29 -17.02
N LEU A 174 1.09 4.32 -16.25
CA LEU A 174 0.17 5.47 -16.20
C LEU A 174 0.89 6.75 -15.75
N VAL A 175 1.63 6.72 -14.65
CA VAL A 175 2.44 7.85 -14.18
C VAL A 175 3.49 8.22 -15.22
N GLY A 176 4.06 7.20 -15.88
CA GLY A 176 4.91 7.32 -17.06
C GLY A 176 4.29 8.24 -18.11
N HIS A 177 3.11 7.88 -18.56
CA HIS A 177 2.37 8.62 -19.57
C HIS A 177 1.99 10.05 -19.11
N LEU A 178 1.40 10.20 -17.92
CA LEU A 178 0.97 11.50 -17.38
C LEU A 178 2.13 12.50 -17.23
N THR A 179 3.29 12.02 -16.79
CA THR A 179 4.48 12.90 -16.71
C THR A 179 5.00 13.27 -18.11
N GLY A 180 4.87 12.37 -19.09
CA GLY A 180 5.17 12.67 -20.50
C GLY A 180 4.25 13.76 -21.06
N GLU A 181 2.95 13.69 -20.77
CA GLU A 181 1.96 14.71 -21.13
C GLU A 181 2.27 16.06 -20.46
N LEU A 182 2.68 16.05 -19.19
CA LEU A 182 3.15 17.25 -18.47
C LEU A 182 4.36 17.87 -19.17
N ALA A 183 5.36 17.06 -19.56
CA ALA A 183 6.54 17.54 -20.27
C ALA A 183 6.20 18.11 -21.66
N ALA A 184 5.29 17.47 -22.40
CA ALA A 184 4.83 17.96 -23.70
C ALA A 184 4.07 19.30 -23.58
N THR A 185 3.29 19.46 -22.51
CA THR A 185 2.58 20.71 -22.22
C THR A 185 3.56 21.83 -21.89
N LEU A 186 4.55 21.58 -21.03
CA LEU A 186 5.62 22.53 -20.71
C LEU A 186 6.41 22.96 -21.95
N GLU A 187 6.74 22.03 -22.86
CA GLU A 187 7.44 22.37 -24.10
C GLU A 187 6.56 23.20 -25.04
N THR A 188 5.25 22.97 -25.06
CA THR A 188 4.31 23.79 -25.82
C THR A 188 4.22 25.20 -25.24
N MET A 189 4.16 25.35 -23.91
CA MET A 189 4.22 26.66 -23.23
C MET A 189 5.52 27.38 -23.57
N ARG A 190 6.66 26.67 -23.59
CA ARG A 190 7.96 27.23 -23.96
C ARG A 190 7.96 27.83 -25.35
N LYS A 191 7.33 27.15 -26.32
CA LYS A 191 7.19 27.66 -27.69
C LYS A 191 6.26 28.88 -27.77
N GLY A 192 5.25 28.97 -26.91
CA GLY A 192 4.33 30.10 -26.82
C GLY A 192 4.82 31.29 -25.96
N ALA A 193 5.95 31.15 -25.26
CA ALA A 193 6.52 32.20 -24.43
C ALA A 193 7.32 33.21 -25.29
N GLU A 194 6.61 34.17 -25.88
CA GLU A 194 7.18 35.11 -26.86
C GLU A 194 8.04 36.25 -26.27
N ASN A 195 8.07 36.44 -24.94
CA ASN A 195 8.85 37.49 -24.30
C ASN A 195 9.63 37.04 -23.05
N VAL A 196 10.67 37.79 -22.70
CA VAL A 196 11.60 37.48 -21.59
C VAL A 196 10.88 37.32 -20.26
N THR A 197 9.84 38.12 -20.00
CA THR A 197 9.02 38.01 -18.79
C THR A 197 8.29 36.67 -18.71
N LYS A 198 7.56 36.26 -19.76
CA LYS A 198 6.90 34.94 -19.82
C LYS A 198 7.90 33.80 -19.75
N MET A 199 9.11 33.98 -20.31
CA MET A 199 10.16 32.98 -20.26
C MET A 199 10.76 32.81 -18.85
N LEU A 200 10.94 33.92 -18.10
CA LEU A 200 11.38 33.89 -16.70
C LEU A 200 10.33 33.25 -15.79
N VAL A 201 9.05 33.61 -15.95
CA VAL A 201 8.00 32.99 -15.14
C VAL A 201 7.82 31.51 -15.50
N LEU A 202 7.96 31.12 -16.79
CA LEU A 202 7.99 29.70 -17.18
C LEU A 202 9.17 28.96 -16.55
N LYS A 203 10.35 29.58 -16.48
CA LYS A 203 11.51 29.02 -15.78
C LYS A 203 11.19 28.82 -14.30
N ASP A 204 10.61 29.81 -13.63
CA ASP A 204 10.24 29.73 -12.21
C ASP A 204 9.13 28.68 -11.98
N THR A 205 8.18 28.54 -12.90
CA THR A 205 7.17 27.47 -12.91
C THR A 205 7.83 26.11 -13.08
N ILE A 206 8.79 25.96 -13.99
CA ILE A 206 9.54 24.72 -14.16
C ILE A 206 10.37 24.42 -12.91
N GLU A 207 10.99 25.42 -12.27
CA GLU A 207 11.73 25.25 -11.02
C GLU A 207 10.80 24.88 -9.85
N ALA A 208 9.65 25.53 -9.72
CA ALA A 208 8.63 25.19 -8.73
C ALA A 208 8.02 23.80 -8.97
N LEU A 209 7.81 23.42 -10.23
CA LEU A 209 7.41 22.07 -10.61
C LEU A 209 8.56 21.09 -10.38
N THR A 210 9.85 21.42 -10.57
CA THR A 210 10.95 20.48 -10.24
C THR A 210 11.00 20.10 -8.75
N MET A 211 10.26 20.82 -7.90
CA MET A 211 9.95 20.49 -6.50
C MET A 211 8.66 19.64 -6.36
N LEU A 212 8.35 18.80 -7.35
CA LEU A 212 7.13 17.98 -7.45
C LEU A 212 6.85 17.21 -6.14
N PRO A 213 5.64 17.28 -5.57
CA PRO A 213 5.21 16.44 -4.47
C PRO A 213 5.48 14.93 -4.63
N ALA A 214 5.36 14.36 -5.84
CA ALA A 214 5.69 12.95 -6.08
C ALA A 214 7.18 12.62 -5.82
N LEU A 215 8.07 13.60 -6.00
CA LEU A 215 9.52 13.49 -5.74
C LEU A 215 9.87 13.76 -4.26
N LYS A 216 8.96 14.36 -3.47
CA LYS A 216 9.14 14.65 -2.03
C LYS A 216 8.78 13.48 -1.11
N PHE A 217 8.18 12.42 -1.64
CA PHE A 217 7.73 11.25 -0.89
C PHE A 217 8.88 10.41 -0.29
N SER A 218 10.15 10.83 -0.39
CA SER A 218 11.31 10.06 0.13
C SER A 218 12.59 10.87 0.38
N LEU A 219 12.55 12.20 0.26
CA LEU A 219 13.75 13.05 0.35
C LEU A 219 13.84 13.73 1.73
N PRO A 220 15.01 13.72 2.41
CA PRO A 220 15.34 14.80 3.31
C PRO A 220 15.49 16.09 2.50
N SER A 221 15.18 17.24 3.10
CA SER A 221 15.38 18.55 2.47
C SER A 221 16.88 18.77 2.20
N VAL A 222 17.31 18.73 0.92
CA VAL A 222 18.70 19.01 0.52
C VAL A 222 18.76 20.40 -0.14
N PRO A 223 19.77 21.24 0.17
CA PRO A 223 19.87 22.58 -0.40
C PRO A 223 20.17 22.56 -1.91
N PRO A 224 19.82 23.66 -2.62
CA PRO A 224 19.85 23.70 -4.08
C PRO A 224 21.29 23.96 -4.56
N SER A 225 22.07 22.91 -4.85
CA SER A 225 23.28 23.02 -5.69
C SER A 225 23.94 21.66 -5.94
N ALA A 226 23.48 20.93 -6.98
CA ALA A 226 24.33 19.95 -7.65
C ALA A 226 23.89 19.80 -9.13
N PRO A 227 24.83 19.78 -10.10
CA PRO A 227 24.49 19.66 -11.50
C PRO A 227 23.97 18.25 -11.82
N ALA A 228 22.87 18.21 -12.57
CA ALA A 228 22.39 17.00 -13.24
C ALA A 228 23.27 16.75 -14.47
N LEU A 229 23.72 15.51 -14.64
CA LEU A 229 24.21 14.82 -15.85
C LEU A 229 25.44 13.97 -15.51
N LEU A 230 25.20 12.75 -15.03
CA LEU A 230 25.95 11.53 -15.39
C LEU A 230 25.52 10.35 -14.50
N GLY A 231 24.99 9.30 -15.14
CA GLY A 231 24.57 8.04 -14.51
C GLY A 231 23.11 7.69 -14.82
N ILE A 232 22.87 6.91 -15.88
CA ILE A 232 21.52 6.54 -16.39
C ILE A 232 20.94 5.31 -15.65
N GLY A 233 21.43 4.99 -14.44
CA GLY A 233 21.00 3.81 -13.69
C GLY A 233 20.76 4.09 -12.21
N LEU A 234 19.79 3.37 -11.61
CA LEU A 234 19.67 3.34 -10.15
C LEU A 234 20.81 2.52 -9.55
N SER A 235 21.37 3.00 -8.46
CA SER A 235 22.33 2.28 -7.62
C SER A 235 21.90 2.35 -6.16
N VAL A 236 22.32 1.37 -5.37
CA VAL A 236 22.18 1.42 -3.91
C VAL A 236 23.49 1.95 -3.33
N GLY A 237 23.42 3.03 -2.55
CA GLY A 237 24.52 3.59 -1.79
C GLY A 237 24.21 3.66 -0.30
N GLY A 238 25.19 4.06 0.51
CA GLY A 238 25.03 4.15 1.97
C GLY A 238 23.89 5.09 2.44
N ASN A 239 23.50 6.05 1.60
CA ASN A 239 22.43 7.01 1.89
C ASN A 239 21.06 6.61 1.32
N GLY A 240 20.97 5.50 0.58
CA GLY A 240 19.72 5.02 -0.03
C GLY A 240 19.88 4.66 -1.51
N VAL A 241 18.78 4.68 -2.26
CA VAL A 241 18.80 4.46 -3.71
C VAL A 241 19.08 5.78 -4.40
N MET A 242 20.09 5.80 -5.27
CA MET A 242 20.53 6.95 -6.03
C MET A 242 20.23 6.76 -7.51
N MET A 243 19.94 7.84 -8.23
CA MET A 243 19.93 7.92 -9.68
C MET A 243 20.97 8.97 -10.11
N GLY A 244 22.10 8.51 -10.64
CA GLY A 244 23.28 9.38 -10.80
C GLY A 244 23.72 9.95 -9.44
N THR A 245 23.70 11.27 -9.30
CA THR A 245 24.01 11.98 -8.04
C THR A 245 22.77 12.33 -7.20
N ARG A 246 21.57 12.01 -7.68
CA ARG A 246 20.31 12.35 -7.01
C ARG A 246 19.84 11.20 -6.13
N LEU A 247 19.48 11.48 -4.87
CA LEU A 247 18.78 10.53 -4.02
C LEU A 247 17.35 10.32 -4.53
N VAL A 248 16.93 9.08 -4.73
CA VAL A 248 15.56 8.70 -5.13
C VAL A 248 14.77 8.30 -3.89
N VAL A 249 15.34 7.40 -3.07
CA VAL A 249 14.79 7.03 -1.76
C VAL A 249 15.88 6.99 -0.71
N SER A 250 15.58 7.42 0.51
CA SER A 250 16.52 7.36 1.63
C SER A 250 16.81 5.92 2.09
N ALA A 251 17.96 5.70 2.73
CA ALA A 251 18.30 4.42 3.33
C ALA A 251 17.26 3.99 4.39
N GLU A 252 16.73 4.94 5.16
CA GLU A 252 15.69 4.69 6.16
C GLU A 252 14.40 4.17 5.52
N TRP A 253 13.99 4.77 4.39
CA TRP A 253 12.82 4.32 3.64
C TRP A 253 13.04 2.93 3.05
N VAL A 254 14.22 2.67 2.47
CA VAL A 254 14.57 1.35 1.91
C VAL A 254 14.53 0.29 3.01
N GLU A 255 15.11 0.58 4.18
CA GLU A 255 15.11 -0.34 5.31
C GLU A 255 13.69 -0.62 5.81
N MET A 256 12.88 0.42 5.97
CA MET A 256 11.48 0.30 6.34
C MET A 256 10.72 -0.63 5.37
N MET A 257 10.84 -0.37 4.06
CA MET A 257 10.18 -1.20 3.04
C MET A 257 10.72 -2.63 3.02
N ARG A 258 12.03 -2.82 3.16
CA ARG A 258 12.66 -4.14 3.24
C ARG A 258 12.11 -4.96 4.41
N GLN A 259 11.95 -4.35 5.59
CA GLN A 259 11.37 -5.03 6.75
C GLN A 259 9.92 -5.46 6.50
N LEU A 260 9.13 -4.59 5.87
CA LEU A 260 7.74 -4.88 5.52
C LEU A 260 7.59 -5.97 4.45
N VAL A 261 8.46 -5.98 3.45
CA VAL A 261 8.50 -7.04 2.42
C VAL A 261 8.93 -8.37 3.03
N ARG A 262 9.99 -8.39 3.86
CA ARG A 262 10.43 -9.60 4.57
C ARG A 262 9.36 -10.17 5.49
N ALA A 263 8.59 -9.29 6.13
CA ALA A 263 7.46 -9.67 6.96
C ALA A 263 6.25 -10.17 6.15
N GLY A 264 6.23 -9.97 4.83
CA GLY A 264 5.10 -10.29 3.95
C GLY A 264 3.93 -9.30 4.08
N VAL A 265 4.16 -8.14 4.72
CA VAL A 265 3.15 -7.11 4.93
C VAL A 265 2.96 -6.26 3.67
N LEU A 266 4.05 -5.96 2.96
CA LEU A 266 4.00 -5.36 1.63
C LEU A 266 4.50 -6.34 0.59
N SER A 267 3.87 -6.31 -0.56
CA SER A 267 4.27 -7.04 -1.74
C SER A 267 5.43 -6.30 -2.43
N LEU A 268 6.39 -7.09 -2.92
CA LEU A 268 7.51 -6.56 -3.68
C LEU A 268 7.06 -5.78 -4.95
N PRO A 269 6.02 -6.19 -5.70
CA PRO A 269 5.52 -5.41 -6.83
C PRO A 269 5.10 -3.98 -6.45
N VAL A 270 4.38 -3.80 -5.33
CA VAL A 270 3.96 -2.47 -4.86
C VAL A 270 5.17 -1.60 -4.51
N VAL A 271 6.11 -2.13 -3.73
CA VAL A 271 7.32 -1.38 -3.34
C VAL A 271 8.16 -1.03 -4.58
N SER A 272 8.25 -1.95 -5.54
CA SER A 272 8.97 -1.72 -6.79
C SER A 272 8.30 -0.64 -7.65
N ALA A 273 6.96 -0.65 -7.72
CA ALA A 273 6.18 0.38 -8.39
C ALA A 273 6.42 1.76 -7.76
N ALA A 274 6.41 1.85 -6.42
CA ALA A 274 6.69 3.10 -5.71
C ALA A 274 8.08 3.67 -6.04
N VAL A 275 9.12 2.84 -6.04
CA VAL A 275 10.49 3.26 -6.41
C VAL A 275 10.55 3.73 -7.86
N ARG A 276 9.86 3.05 -8.79
CA ARG A 276 9.81 3.46 -10.21
C ARG A 276 9.12 4.82 -10.39
N ILE A 277 8.01 5.03 -9.70
CA ILE A 277 7.28 6.31 -9.71
C ILE A 277 8.19 7.44 -9.22
N GLN A 278 8.92 7.21 -8.12
CA GLN A 278 9.84 8.20 -7.53
C GLN A 278 11.10 8.43 -8.38
N ALA A 279 11.60 7.39 -9.07
CA ALA A 279 12.72 7.50 -10.00
C ALA A 279 12.33 8.24 -11.30
N GLY A 280 11.04 8.34 -11.61
CA GLY A 280 10.50 9.13 -12.71
C GLY A 280 10.74 8.56 -14.11
N GLN A 281 10.59 9.43 -15.12
CA GLN A 281 10.50 9.09 -16.55
C GLN A 281 11.66 8.28 -17.13
N VAL A 282 12.89 8.50 -16.66
CA VAL A 282 14.09 7.86 -17.21
C VAL A 282 14.08 6.34 -16.98
N MET A 283 13.41 5.88 -15.93
CA MET A 283 13.20 4.45 -15.69
C MET A 283 11.97 3.88 -16.40
N LEU A 284 10.95 4.70 -16.63
CA LEU A 284 9.67 4.27 -17.24
C LEU A 284 9.79 4.12 -18.77
N ALA A 285 10.70 4.85 -19.41
CA ALA A 285 11.02 4.69 -20.84
C ALA A 285 11.75 3.37 -21.16
N GLN A 286 12.31 2.68 -20.17
CA GLN A 286 12.82 1.32 -20.33
C GLN A 286 11.65 0.34 -20.21
N ALA A 287 10.88 0.21 -21.31
CA ALA A 287 9.63 -0.53 -21.40
C ALA A 287 9.68 -2.03 -21.00
N HIS A 288 10.83 -2.57 -20.55
CA HIS A 288 10.96 -3.98 -20.22
C HIS A 288 11.75 -4.37 -18.97
N HIS A 289 12.34 -3.49 -18.16
CA HIS A 289 13.28 -3.98 -17.13
C HIS A 289 12.88 -3.73 -15.67
N GLU A 290 12.92 -4.82 -14.92
CA GLU A 290 12.91 -4.92 -13.46
C GLU A 290 13.89 -3.90 -12.85
N LEU A 291 13.66 -3.48 -11.61
CA LEU A 291 14.63 -2.64 -10.89
C LEU A 291 16.05 -3.27 -10.96
N PRO A 292 17.14 -2.48 -10.96
CA PRO A 292 18.49 -3.03 -10.97
C PRO A 292 18.68 -4.05 -9.83
N ARG A 293 19.45 -5.11 -10.09
CA ARG A 293 19.60 -6.25 -9.17
C ARG A 293 19.93 -5.80 -7.74
N GLY A 294 20.85 -4.86 -7.56
CA GLY A 294 21.20 -4.34 -6.23
C GLY A 294 20.05 -3.64 -5.51
N VAL A 295 19.21 -2.89 -6.25
CA VAL A 295 18.00 -2.24 -5.69
C VAL A 295 16.97 -3.31 -5.32
N ARG A 296 16.77 -4.30 -6.18
CA ARG A 296 15.87 -5.42 -5.91
C ARG A 296 16.28 -6.22 -4.68
N GLU A 297 17.55 -6.60 -4.59
CA GLU A 297 18.10 -7.30 -3.43
C GLU A 297 17.95 -6.46 -2.14
N ALA A 298 18.19 -5.15 -2.22
CA ALA A 298 17.99 -4.23 -1.09
C ALA A 298 16.52 -4.14 -0.65
N LEU A 299 15.57 -4.18 -1.59
CA LEU A 299 14.12 -4.19 -1.32
C LEU A 299 13.56 -5.56 -0.93
N GLY A 300 14.40 -6.59 -0.92
CA GLY A 300 14.01 -7.93 -0.49
C GLY A 300 13.68 -8.92 -1.61
N ASP A 301 14.12 -8.72 -2.85
CA ASP A 301 14.05 -9.71 -3.95
C ASP A 301 15.29 -10.63 -4.00
N GLY A 302 15.95 -10.84 -2.86
CA GLY A 302 17.09 -11.76 -2.74
C GLY A 302 16.69 -13.20 -3.07
N PRO A 303 17.65 -14.08 -3.39
CA PRO A 303 17.38 -15.50 -3.61
C PRO A 303 16.59 -16.16 -2.47
N GLU A 304 16.75 -15.68 -1.24
CA GLU A 304 16.04 -16.15 -0.04
C GLU A 304 14.53 -15.87 -0.10
N VAL A 305 14.13 -14.68 -0.57
CA VAL A 305 12.71 -14.28 -0.66
C VAL A 305 12.07 -14.76 -1.96
N ARG A 306 12.85 -14.88 -3.05
CA ARG A 306 12.37 -15.50 -4.29
C ARG A 306 11.99 -16.96 -4.11
N GLY A 307 12.70 -17.70 -3.26
CA GLY A 307 12.33 -19.06 -2.85
C GLY A 307 11.04 -19.13 -2.02
N MET A 308 10.64 -18.03 -1.38
CA MET A 308 9.41 -17.92 -0.58
C MET A 308 8.19 -17.44 -1.37
N ARG A 309 8.34 -16.94 -2.60
CA ARG A 309 7.22 -16.58 -3.49
C ARG A 309 6.45 -17.85 -3.89
N MET A 310 5.44 -18.22 -3.10
CA MET A 310 4.33 -19.00 -3.61
C MET A 310 3.55 -18.11 -4.57
N THR A 311 3.85 -18.21 -5.85
CA THR A 311 2.99 -17.63 -6.90
C THR A 311 1.60 -18.23 -6.79
N GLY A 312 0.57 -17.38 -6.71
CA GLY A 312 -0.83 -17.79 -6.85
C GLY A 312 -1.00 -18.69 -8.08
N ARG A 313 -1.57 -19.88 -7.86
CA ARG A 313 -1.58 -21.05 -8.74
C ARG A 313 -2.48 -20.94 -9.98
N ALA A 314 -2.80 -19.75 -10.47
CA ALA A 314 -3.66 -19.59 -11.64
C ALA A 314 -3.00 -20.08 -12.95
N GLY A 315 -1.67 -20.19 -13.02
CA GLY A 315 -0.95 -20.59 -14.24
C GLY A 315 -0.79 -22.11 -14.46
N ALA A 316 -1.11 -22.95 -13.48
CA ALA A 316 -0.80 -24.39 -13.52
C ALA A 316 -2.02 -25.32 -13.67
N GLY A 317 -3.24 -24.77 -13.83
CA GLY A 317 -4.46 -25.59 -13.95
C GLY A 317 -4.83 -26.40 -12.70
N MET A 318 -4.27 -26.06 -11.54
CA MET A 318 -4.55 -26.71 -10.26
C MET A 318 -5.73 -26.02 -9.57
N ALA A 319 -6.65 -26.80 -9.01
CA ALA A 319 -7.76 -26.26 -8.21
C ALA A 319 -7.23 -25.45 -7.01
N GLU A 320 -7.90 -24.35 -6.69
CA GLU A 320 -7.57 -23.56 -5.49
C GLU A 320 -7.69 -24.42 -4.24
N PRO A 321 -6.71 -24.40 -3.32
CA PRO A 321 -6.81 -25.10 -2.05
C PRO A 321 -7.99 -24.55 -1.24
N PRO A 322 -8.69 -25.40 -0.45
CA PRO A 322 -9.76 -24.91 0.40
C PRO A 322 -9.25 -23.86 1.40
N ARG A 323 -10.11 -22.88 1.68
CA ARG A 323 -9.90 -21.88 2.73
C ARG A 323 -10.63 -22.33 4.00
N HIS A 324 -9.85 -22.60 5.04
CA HIS A 324 -10.34 -22.96 6.36
C HIS A 324 -10.62 -21.72 7.20
N HIS A 325 -11.82 -21.58 7.75
CA HIS A 325 -12.11 -20.51 8.72
C HIS A 325 -11.58 -20.91 10.09
N VAL A 326 -10.52 -20.23 10.54
CA VAL A 326 -9.91 -20.48 11.86
C VAL A 326 -10.87 -20.08 12.97
N LEU A 327 -11.64 -19.00 12.76
CA LEU A 327 -12.73 -18.58 13.62
C LEU A 327 -14.05 -19.08 13.01
N PRO A 328 -14.73 -20.07 13.63
CA PRO A 328 -15.87 -20.74 12.99
C PRO A 328 -17.04 -19.82 12.64
N GLN A 329 -17.45 -19.81 11.37
CA GLN A 329 -18.56 -18.98 10.87
C GLN A 329 -19.90 -19.27 11.55
N GLU A 330 -20.18 -20.52 11.91
CA GLU A 330 -21.42 -20.91 12.60
C GLU A 330 -21.58 -20.24 13.98
N PHE A 331 -20.49 -19.74 14.56
CA PHE A 331 -20.48 -19.00 15.82
C PHE A 331 -20.19 -17.51 15.61
N ARG A 332 -20.45 -16.96 14.42
CA ARG A 332 -20.22 -15.55 14.09
C ARG A 332 -20.75 -14.60 15.16
N GLU A 333 -22.00 -14.75 15.58
CA GLU A 333 -22.59 -13.89 16.61
C GLU A 333 -21.82 -13.93 17.95
N TRP A 334 -21.20 -15.06 18.28
CA TRP A 334 -20.37 -15.17 19.46
C TRP A 334 -19.08 -14.34 19.30
N PHE A 335 -18.44 -14.39 18.12
CA PHE A 335 -17.24 -13.60 17.84
C PHE A 335 -17.55 -12.10 17.71
N GLU A 336 -18.64 -11.72 17.05
CA GLU A 336 -19.05 -10.32 16.89
C GLU A 336 -19.29 -9.64 18.25
N LYS A 337 -19.94 -10.34 19.19
CA LYS A 337 -20.12 -9.86 20.58
C LYS A 337 -18.80 -9.56 21.31
N ARG A 338 -17.70 -10.19 20.86
CA ARG A 338 -16.35 -10.01 21.42
C ARG A 338 -15.52 -9.01 20.64
N GLY A 339 -16.08 -8.38 19.61
CA GLY A 339 -15.43 -7.31 18.84
C GLY A 339 -14.81 -7.77 17.51
N PHE A 340 -15.02 -9.01 17.07
CA PHE A 340 -14.61 -9.46 15.73
C PHE A 340 -15.58 -8.93 14.67
N THR A 341 -15.41 -7.66 14.31
CA THR A 341 -16.23 -6.91 13.35
C THR A 341 -15.33 -6.00 12.51
N GLY A 342 -15.85 -5.49 11.40
CA GLY A 342 -15.10 -4.55 10.56
C GLY A 342 -13.80 -5.16 10.03
N GLU A 343 -12.66 -4.52 10.32
CA GLU A 343 -11.35 -5.05 9.92
C GLU A 343 -10.95 -6.33 10.64
N MET A 344 -11.54 -6.60 11.81
CA MET A 344 -11.32 -7.80 12.61
C MET A 344 -12.44 -8.84 12.39
N ASP A 345 -13.22 -8.73 11.30
CA ASP A 345 -14.24 -9.74 10.99
C ASP A 345 -13.62 -11.12 10.86
N ILE A 346 -14.34 -12.15 11.32
CA ILE A 346 -13.86 -13.53 11.32
C ILE A 346 -13.53 -14.07 9.92
N ASP A 347 -14.11 -13.50 8.86
CA ASP A 347 -13.81 -13.86 7.48
C ASP A 347 -12.39 -13.44 7.08
N GLN A 348 -11.75 -12.54 7.81
CA GLN A 348 -10.34 -12.21 7.59
C GLN A 348 -9.39 -13.30 8.09
N PHE A 349 -9.88 -14.25 8.92
CA PHE A 349 -9.08 -15.27 9.57
C PHE A 349 -9.26 -16.64 8.89
N CYS A 350 -9.05 -16.68 7.57
CA CYS A 350 -8.98 -17.95 6.84
C CYS A 350 -7.55 -18.35 6.55
N VAL A 351 -7.30 -19.64 6.33
CA VAL A 351 -5.99 -20.13 5.90
C VAL A 351 -6.17 -21.09 4.72
N GLU A 352 -5.29 -20.98 3.73
CA GLU A 352 -5.23 -21.95 2.64
C GLU A 352 -4.50 -23.20 3.14
N MET A 353 -5.10 -24.36 2.93
CA MET A 353 -4.51 -25.63 3.35
C MET A 353 -4.82 -26.75 2.36
N GLU A 354 -4.04 -27.82 2.41
CA GLU A 354 -4.27 -28.99 1.58
C GLU A 354 -5.64 -29.62 1.93
N GLN A 355 -6.37 -30.08 0.90
CA GLN A 355 -7.68 -30.70 1.05
C GLN A 355 -7.69 -31.82 2.11
N ALA A 356 -6.70 -32.72 2.09
CA ALA A 356 -6.61 -33.81 3.05
C ALA A 356 -6.45 -33.31 4.49
N HIS A 357 -5.66 -32.24 4.70
CA HIS A 357 -5.48 -31.65 6.02
C HIS A 357 -6.75 -30.91 6.48
N HIS A 358 -7.40 -30.19 5.58
CA HIS A 358 -8.69 -29.52 5.82
C HIS A 358 -9.78 -30.50 6.23
N GLU A 359 -9.90 -31.63 5.52
CA GLU A 359 -10.83 -32.70 5.89
C GLU A 359 -10.46 -33.31 7.23
N ALA A 360 -9.17 -33.56 7.50
CA ALA A 360 -8.73 -34.17 8.75
C ALA A 360 -9.10 -33.34 9.99
N ILE A 361 -8.95 -32.01 9.95
CA ILE A 361 -9.33 -31.14 11.07
C ILE A 361 -10.86 -31.02 11.25
N HIS A 362 -11.62 -31.41 10.23
CA HIS A 362 -13.08 -31.46 10.25
C HIS A 362 -13.65 -32.87 10.42
N GLY A 363 -12.85 -33.85 10.87
CA GLY A 363 -13.32 -35.22 11.13
C GLY A 363 -13.52 -36.09 9.87
N GLY A 364 -12.92 -35.71 8.74
CA GLY A 364 -12.91 -36.42 7.46
C GLY A 364 -13.75 -35.76 6.36
N GLY A 365 -14.00 -36.48 5.27
CA GLY A 365 -14.66 -35.96 4.05
C GLY A 365 -16.14 -35.56 4.18
N ASN A 366 -16.76 -35.72 5.36
CA ASN A 366 -18.10 -35.20 5.65
C ASN A 366 -18.11 -34.38 6.95
N TRP A 367 -17.95 -33.06 6.79
CA TRP A 367 -17.87 -32.12 7.91
C TRP A 367 -19.12 -32.10 8.80
N HIS A 368 -20.30 -32.44 8.27
CA HIS A 368 -21.53 -32.51 9.09
C HIS A 368 -21.45 -33.64 10.11
N LEU A 369 -20.92 -34.80 9.71
CA LEU A 369 -20.66 -35.93 10.62
C LEU A 369 -19.51 -35.62 11.57
N GLY A 370 -18.48 -34.92 11.06
CA GLY A 370 -17.34 -34.46 11.85
C GLY A 370 -17.74 -33.61 13.06
N ARG A 371 -18.86 -32.88 13.01
CA ARG A 371 -19.33 -32.06 14.15
C ARG A 371 -19.72 -32.85 15.39
N THR A 372 -19.83 -34.16 15.27
CA THR A 372 -20.04 -35.05 16.42
C THR A 372 -18.74 -35.42 17.13
N TRP A 373 -17.57 -35.07 16.56
CA TRP A 373 -16.27 -35.44 17.09
C TRP A 373 -15.73 -34.33 18.01
N PRO A 374 -15.34 -34.64 19.26
CA PRO A 374 -14.88 -33.64 20.23
C PRO A 374 -13.62 -32.86 19.80
N ASP A 375 -12.77 -33.48 18.98
CA ASP A 375 -11.52 -32.89 18.48
C ASP A 375 -11.67 -32.26 17.08
N GLU A 376 -12.89 -32.15 16.55
CA GLU A 376 -13.17 -31.34 15.36
C GLU A 376 -12.87 -29.87 15.65
N TRP A 377 -12.18 -29.18 14.74
CA TRP A 377 -11.64 -27.84 14.98
C TRP A 377 -12.66 -26.86 15.57
N ASN A 378 -13.85 -26.73 14.97
CA ASN A 378 -14.84 -25.76 15.40
C ASN A 378 -15.42 -26.09 16.79
N GLN A 379 -15.73 -27.37 17.06
CA GLN A 379 -16.19 -27.79 18.39
C GLN A 379 -15.11 -27.61 19.45
N MET A 380 -13.88 -28.05 19.14
CA MET A 380 -12.74 -27.96 20.03
C MET A 380 -12.42 -26.51 20.36
N ILE A 381 -12.31 -25.62 19.37
CA ILE A 381 -11.94 -24.23 19.62
C ILE A 381 -13.02 -23.51 20.43
N MET A 382 -14.30 -23.73 20.13
CA MET A 382 -15.38 -23.15 20.93
C MET A 382 -15.42 -23.69 22.36
N SER A 383 -15.10 -24.96 22.57
CA SER A 383 -14.96 -25.54 23.91
C SER A 383 -13.86 -24.83 24.69
N VAL A 384 -12.67 -24.67 24.10
CA VAL A 384 -11.53 -23.94 24.71
C VAL A 384 -11.92 -22.51 25.06
N LEU A 385 -12.55 -21.80 24.14
CA LEU A 385 -12.93 -20.40 24.32
C LEU A 385 -14.00 -20.21 25.41
N ARG A 386 -15.04 -21.04 25.43
CA ARG A 386 -16.10 -20.99 26.45
C ARG A 386 -15.57 -21.37 27.84
N GLN A 387 -14.69 -22.36 27.92
CA GLN A 387 -14.05 -22.73 29.18
C GLN A 387 -13.17 -21.60 29.71
N ALA A 388 -12.44 -20.90 28.84
CA ALA A 388 -11.64 -19.75 29.22
C ALA A 388 -12.51 -18.60 29.77
N GLU A 389 -13.66 -18.33 29.15
CA GLU A 389 -14.62 -17.35 29.68
C GLU A 389 -15.19 -17.76 31.03
N ALA A 390 -15.60 -19.01 31.18
CA ALA A 390 -16.12 -19.53 32.43
C ALA A 390 -15.08 -19.41 33.55
N LYS A 391 -13.81 -19.73 33.25
CA LYS A 391 -12.71 -19.61 34.21
C LYS A 391 -12.37 -18.15 34.55
N ALA A 392 -12.44 -17.26 33.57
CA ALA A 392 -12.15 -15.85 33.76
C ALA A 392 -13.31 -15.08 34.42
N GLY A 393 -14.53 -15.64 34.41
CA GLY A 393 -15.74 -14.99 34.91
C GLY A 393 -16.16 -13.76 34.10
N ARG A 394 -15.66 -13.61 32.87
CA ARG A 394 -15.90 -12.45 32.01
C ARG A 394 -15.78 -12.83 30.54
N MET A 395 -16.35 -12.00 29.69
CA MET A 395 -16.20 -12.12 28.24
C MET A 395 -14.73 -11.95 27.81
N LEU A 396 -14.28 -12.78 26.86
CA LEU A 396 -12.95 -12.63 26.27
C LEU A 396 -12.89 -11.39 25.38
N THR A 397 -11.72 -10.75 25.35
CA THR A 397 -11.40 -9.71 24.36
C THR A 397 -10.95 -10.38 23.05
N PRO A 398 -10.87 -9.63 21.92
CA PRO A 398 -10.34 -10.17 20.67
C PRO A 398 -8.94 -10.78 20.84
N ASN A 399 -8.02 -10.09 21.51
CA ASN A 399 -6.64 -10.59 21.66
C ASN A 399 -6.57 -11.80 22.58
N ALA A 400 -7.37 -11.85 23.65
CA ALA A 400 -7.43 -13.02 24.51
C ALA A 400 -8.01 -14.23 23.75
N THR A 401 -8.94 -14.00 22.84
CA THR A 401 -9.47 -15.02 21.91
C THR A 401 -8.37 -15.48 20.95
N LEU A 402 -7.68 -14.55 20.28
CA LEU A 402 -6.61 -14.87 19.33
C LEU A 402 -5.44 -15.61 19.99
N LYS A 403 -5.07 -15.27 21.23
CA LYS A 403 -4.04 -15.99 22.01
C LYS A 403 -4.41 -17.46 22.25
N LEU A 404 -5.68 -17.76 22.49
CA LEU A 404 -6.15 -19.14 22.66
C LEU A 404 -6.21 -19.87 21.32
N VAL A 405 -6.71 -19.19 20.28
CA VAL A 405 -6.79 -19.72 18.91
C VAL A 405 -5.41 -20.06 18.38
N GLU A 406 -4.45 -19.14 18.53
CA GLU A 406 -3.04 -19.33 18.18
C GLU A 406 -2.46 -20.61 18.79
N ARG A 407 -2.64 -20.80 20.11
CA ARG A 407 -2.16 -21.99 20.82
C ARG A 407 -2.71 -23.28 20.20
N GLU A 408 -4.00 -23.31 19.87
CA GLU A 408 -4.61 -24.49 19.26
C GLU A 408 -4.20 -24.62 17.78
N MET A 409 -4.01 -23.54 17.03
CA MET A 409 -3.45 -23.59 15.66
C MET A 409 -2.09 -24.27 15.66
N ARG A 410 -1.18 -23.91 16.59
CA ARG A 410 0.13 -24.56 16.74
C ARG A 410 -0.03 -26.06 17.02
N ARG A 411 -0.97 -26.43 17.90
CA ARG A 411 -1.25 -27.83 18.25
C ARG A 411 -1.74 -28.63 17.04
N TYR A 412 -2.60 -28.05 16.21
CA TYR A 412 -3.17 -28.68 15.02
C TYR A 412 -2.29 -28.51 13.77
N LYS A 413 -1.15 -27.81 13.88
CA LYS A 413 -0.26 -27.46 12.77
C LYS A 413 -0.93 -26.64 11.65
N ILE A 414 -1.89 -25.81 12.03
CA ILE A 414 -2.56 -24.88 11.14
C ILE A 414 -1.64 -23.64 10.97
N PRO A 415 -1.31 -23.24 9.73
CA PRO A 415 -0.40 -22.11 9.49
C PRO A 415 -1.05 -20.77 9.86
N MET A 416 -0.28 -19.84 10.43
CA MET A 416 -0.75 -18.48 10.75
C MET A 416 -0.49 -17.50 9.59
N ASN A 417 -1.01 -17.86 8.41
CA ASN A 417 -0.93 -17.03 7.20
C ASN A 417 -2.35 -16.73 6.75
N PHE A 418 -2.96 -15.73 7.37
CA PHE A 418 -4.36 -15.43 7.12
C PHE A 418 -4.59 -14.86 5.72
N VAL A 419 -5.67 -15.30 5.09
CA VAL A 419 -6.22 -14.77 3.85
C VAL A 419 -7.69 -14.44 4.05
N PRO A 420 -8.24 -13.46 3.31
CA PRO A 420 -9.67 -13.21 3.33
C PRO A 420 -10.47 -14.42 2.80
N GLY A 421 -11.49 -14.83 3.54
CA GLY A 421 -12.51 -15.79 3.13
C GLY A 421 -13.64 -15.12 2.36
N ARG A 422 -14.50 -15.94 1.75
CA ARG A 422 -15.79 -15.45 1.26
C ARG A 422 -16.78 -15.47 2.41
N ARG A 423 -17.48 -14.37 2.62
CA ARG A 423 -18.67 -14.35 3.46
C ARG A 423 -19.72 -15.25 2.80
N GLN A 424 -20.08 -16.33 3.48
CA GLN A 424 -21.16 -17.24 3.05
C GLN A 424 -22.49 -16.78 3.59
#